data_AF-A0A813EYQ2-F1
#
_entry.id   AF-A0A813EYQ2-F1
#
_cell.length_a   1.000
_cell.length_b   1.000
_cell.length_c   1.000
_cell.angle_alpha   90.00
_cell.angle_beta   90.00
_cell.angle_gamma   90.00
#
_symmetry.space_group_name_H-M   'P 1'
#
loop_
_entity.id
_entity.type
_entity.pdbx_description
1 polymer ?
#
loop_
_entity_poly.entity_id
_entity_poly.type
_entity_poly.pdbx_seq_one_letter_code
_entity_poly.pdbx_strand_id
1 'polypeptide(L)'
;DGKMSASPIKAQPVLIFYYIPADGDEAEAPNAFPILKADGRVLLQDVRSKFPLPGTYHFRFRMRYGIEPSQVTWMDVTDPTSQVPSCDGKVLAKVSRVSWDSAASPLQAAAASAAPAAAAQRPQPPPPA
;
A
#
# COMPACT_ATOMS: atom_id res chain seq x y z
N ASP A 1 -20.39 37.12 -16.44
CA ASP A 1 -19.29 36.32 -15.84
C ASP A 1 -19.84 35.28 -14.88
N GLY A 2 -19.89 34.01 -15.30
CA GLY A 2 -20.41 32.89 -14.51
C GLY A 2 -19.29 32.16 -13.77
N LYS A 3 -19.17 32.39 -12.46
CA LYS A 3 -18.17 31.75 -11.59
C LYS A 3 -18.54 30.27 -11.39
N MET A 4 -17.91 29.37 -12.13
CA MET A 4 -17.96 27.92 -11.85
C MET A 4 -17.19 27.64 -10.56
N SER A 5 -17.90 27.52 -9.45
CA SER A 5 -17.38 26.92 -8.21
C SER A 5 -17.11 25.44 -8.47
N ALA A 6 -15.86 25.07 -8.74
CA ALA A 6 -15.44 23.69 -8.69
C ALA A 6 -15.37 23.26 -7.21
N SER A 7 -16.32 22.43 -6.78
CA SER A 7 -16.24 21.76 -5.48
C SER A 7 -15.00 20.85 -5.46
N PRO A 8 -14.23 20.80 -4.36
CA PRO A 8 -13.05 19.94 -4.30
C PRO A 8 -13.46 18.47 -4.40
N ILE A 9 -12.87 17.74 -5.34
CA ILE A 9 -13.02 16.28 -5.44
C ILE A 9 -12.35 15.67 -4.20
N LYS A 10 -13.17 15.21 -3.24
CA LYS A 10 -12.65 14.48 -2.09
C LYS A 10 -12.09 13.14 -2.57
N ALA A 11 -10.80 12.90 -2.30
CA ALA A 11 -10.20 11.59 -2.53
C ALA A 11 -10.96 10.53 -1.73
N GLN A 12 -11.34 9.44 -2.40
CA GLN A 12 -12.05 8.33 -1.79
C GLN A 12 -11.07 7.18 -1.51
N PRO A 13 -11.18 6.50 -0.36
CA PRO A 13 -10.39 5.32 -0.08
C PRO A 13 -10.83 4.16 -0.97
N VAL A 14 -9.87 3.53 -1.64
CA VAL A 14 -10.03 2.23 -2.29
C VAL A 14 -9.49 1.17 -1.34
N LEU A 15 -10.34 0.20 -0.98
CA LEU A 15 -9.93 -0.92 -0.12
C LEU A 15 -9.27 -2.02 -0.95
N ILE A 16 -8.06 -2.39 -0.53
CA ILE A 16 -7.32 -3.53 -1.06
C ILE A 16 -7.48 -4.68 -0.07
N PHE A 17 -8.20 -5.71 -0.49
CA PHE A 17 -8.35 -6.95 0.26
C PHE A 17 -7.26 -7.93 -0.16
N TYR A 18 -6.62 -8.60 0.78
CA TYR A 18 -5.54 -9.53 0.50
C TYR A 18 -5.53 -10.73 1.43
N TYR A 19 -4.91 -11.81 0.97
CA TYR A 19 -4.55 -12.96 1.80
C TYR A 19 -3.20 -13.52 1.32
N ILE A 20 -2.37 -13.96 2.26
CA ILE A 20 -1.10 -14.64 2.03
C ILE A 20 -1.23 -16.11 2.48
N PRO A 21 -1.52 -17.07 1.58
CA PRO A 21 -1.73 -18.47 1.96
C PRO A 21 -0.55 -19.09 2.73
N ALA A 22 0.68 -18.69 2.39
CA ALA A 22 1.90 -19.20 3.02
C ALA A 22 2.07 -18.71 4.47
N ASP A 23 1.41 -17.61 4.85
CA ASP A 23 1.42 -17.06 6.20
C ASP A 23 0.20 -17.57 7.01
N GLY A 24 -0.65 -18.42 6.42
CA GLY A 24 -1.83 -19.00 7.05
C GLY A 24 -3.13 -18.20 6.85
N ASP A 25 -3.12 -17.15 6.02
CA ASP A 25 -4.35 -16.39 5.72
C ASP A 25 -5.33 -17.19 4.86
N GLU A 26 -6.61 -16.99 5.11
CA GLU A 26 -7.71 -17.62 4.38
C GLU A 26 -8.37 -16.66 3.38
N ALA A 27 -8.82 -17.19 2.25
CA ALA A 27 -9.49 -16.38 1.22
C ALA A 27 -10.88 -15.87 1.64
N GLU A 28 -11.55 -16.56 2.58
CA GLU A 28 -12.89 -16.20 3.07
C GLU A 28 -12.86 -15.04 4.06
N ALA A 29 -11.73 -14.85 4.76
CA ALA A 29 -11.51 -13.77 5.72
C ALA A 29 -10.27 -12.94 5.34
N PRO A 30 -10.30 -12.22 4.20
CA PRO A 30 -9.14 -11.47 3.75
C PRO A 30 -8.82 -10.28 4.66
N ASN A 31 -7.53 -10.02 4.83
CA ASN A 31 -7.03 -8.77 5.40
C ASN A 31 -7.36 -7.59 4.47
N ALA A 32 -7.36 -6.35 4.99
CA ALA A 32 -7.64 -5.17 4.18
C ALA A 32 -6.79 -3.96 4.58
N PHE A 33 -6.41 -3.14 3.60
CA PHE A 33 -5.82 -1.83 3.84
C PHE A 33 -6.33 -0.78 2.82
N PRO A 34 -6.44 0.51 3.21
CA PRO A 34 -6.92 1.55 2.33
C PRO A 34 -5.79 2.20 1.51
N ILE A 35 -6.10 2.58 0.27
CA ILE A 35 -5.28 3.51 -0.53
C ILE A 35 -6.14 4.71 -0.91
N LEU A 36 -5.66 5.92 -0.60
CA LEU A 36 -6.35 7.17 -0.95
C LEU A 36 -5.93 7.61 -2.36
N LYS A 37 -6.89 7.68 -3.29
CA LYS A 37 -6.68 8.19 -4.65
C LYS A 37 -7.80 9.17 -5.02
N ALA A 38 -7.42 10.28 -5.66
CA ALA A 38 -8.38 11.29 -6.10
C ALA A 38 -9.26 10.79 -7.26
N ASP A 39 -8.70 9.97 -8.13
CA ASP A 39 -9.35 9.41 -9.32
C ASP A 39 -9.86 7.97 -9.12
N GLY A 40 -9.67 7.39 -7.93
CA GLY A 40 -10.01 6.00 -7.61
C GLY A 40 -9.17 4.94 -8.35
N ARG A 41 -8.18 5.34 -9.16
CA ARG A 41 -7.37 4.40 -9.95
C ARG A 41 -6.15 3.97 -9.16
N VAL A 42 -6.13 2.73 -8.69
CA VAL A 42 -4.98 2.18 -7.96
C VAL A 42 -4.00 1.53 -8.93
N LEU A 43 -2.73 1.93 -8.87
CA LEU A 43 -1.65 1.31 -9.64
C LEU A 43 -0.94 0.24 -8.80
N LEU A 44 -0.23 -0.68 -9.44
CA LEU A 44 0.55 -1.70 -8.72
C LEU A 44 1.59 -1.06 -7.78
N GLN A 45 2.24 0.03 -8.19
CA GLN A 45 3.17 0.75 -7.32
C GLN A 45 2.51 1.33 -6.07
N ASP A 46 1.23 1.74 -6.15
CA ASP A 46 0.48 2.23 -5.00
C ASP A 46 0.26 1.09 -4.00
N VAL A 47 -0.13 -0.09 -4.49
CA VAL A 47 -0.28 -1.31 -3.66
C VAL A 47 1.03 -1.68 -2.98
N ARG A 48 2.12 -1.74 -3.73
CA ARG A 48 3.46 -2.10 -3.20
C ARG A 48 3.94 -1.12 -2.13
N SER A 49 3.81 0.19 -2.38
CA SER A 49 4.30 1.23 -1.46
C SER A 49 3.46 1.38 -0.19
N LYS A 50 2.21 0.90 -0.20
CA LYS A 50 1.28 0.96 0.95
C LYS A 50 1.02 -0.39 1.60
N PHE A 51 1.61 -1.47 1.09
CA PHE A 51 1.40 -2.81 1.65
C PHE A 51 1.88 -2.83 3.12
N PRO A 52 1.04 -3.29 4.07
CA PRO A 52 1.29 -3.08 5.49
C PRO A 52 2.33 -4.03 6.09
N LEU A 53 2.76 -5.04 5.35
CA LEU A 53 3.67 -6.07 5.84
C LEU A 53 5.07 -5.92 5.21
N PRO A 54 6.14 -6.19 5.98
CA PRO A 54 7.50 -6.10 5.50
C PRO A 54 7.84 -7.26 4.58
N GLY A 55 8.63 -6.99 3.54
CA GLY A 55 9.15 -8.02 2.63
C GLY A 55 8.94 -7.70 1.16
N THR A 56 9.28 -8.66 0.32
CA THR A 56 9.06 -8.59 -1.13
C THR A 56 7.94 -9.54 -1.52
N TYR A 57 7.02 -9.08 -2.36
CA TYR A 57 5.78 -9.81 -2.67
C TYR A 57 5.46 -9.84 -4.16
N HIS A 58 4.87 -10.95 -4.59
CA HIS A 58 4.19 -11.08 -5.87
C HIS A 58 2.67 -10.95 -5.65
N PHE A 59 2.03 -10.10 -6.45
CA PHE A 59 0.60 -9.80 -6.31
C PHE A 59 -0.17 -10.35 -7.51
N ARG A 60 -1.20 -11.16 -7.22
CA ARG A 60 -2.16 -11.66 -8.22
C ARG A 60 -3.52 -11.08 -7.88
N PHE A 61 -4.19 -10.44 -8.83
CA PHE A 61 -5.45 -9.76 -8.59
C PHE A 61 -6.62 -10.54 -9.19
N ARG A 62 -7.72 -10.62 -8.44
CA ARG A 62 -8.96 -11.23 -8.94
C ARG A 62 -9.59 -10.30 -9.98
N MET A 63 -9.84 -10.85 -11.15
CA MET A 63 -10.43 -10.15 -12.28
C MET A 63 -11.61 -10.96 -12.84
N ARG A 64 -12.66 -10.29 -13.31
CA ARG A 64 -13.70 -10.92 -14.13
C ARG A 64 -13.18 -11.15 -15.55
N TYR A 65 -13.27 -12.38 -16.01
CA TYR A 65 -12.89 -12.79 -17.36
C TYR A 65 -14.15 -13.28 -18.09
N GLY A 66 -14.86 -12.36 -18.75
CA GLY A 66 -16.08 -12.68 -19.49
C GLY A 66 -17.29 -11.88 -19.05
N ILE A 67 -18.46 -12.24 -19.58
CA ILE A 67 -19.74 -11.58 -19.33
C ILE A 67 -20.38 -12.11 -18.03
N GLU A 68 -20.14 -13.39 -17.72
CA GLU A 68 -20.73 -14.05 -16.56
C GLU A 68 -20.01 -13.68 -15.25
N PRO A 69 -20.74 -13.31 -14.18
CA PRO A 69 -20.14 -12.89 -12.90
C PRO A 69 -19.28 -13.96 -12.22
N SER A 70 -19.53 -15.24 -12.51
CA SER A 70 -18.81 -16.40 -11.95
C SER A 70 -17.46 -16.65 -12.60
N GLN A 71 -17.22 -16.08 -13.79
CA GLN A 71 -15.96 -16.26 -14.52
C GLN A 71 -14.90 -15.31 -13.97
N VAL A 72 -14.22 -15.75 -12.91
CA VAL A 72 -13.13 -15.00 -12.29
C VAL A 72 -11.81 -15.71 -12.49
N THR A 73 -10.76 -14.93 -12.76
CA THR A 73 -9.39 -15.40 -12.89
C THR A 73 -8.46 -14.59 -11.98
N TRP A 74 -7.28 -15.13 -11.73
CA TRP A 74 -6.20 -14.43 -11.03
C TRP A 74 -5.17 -13.95 -12.04
N MET A 75 -4.98 -12.63 -12.11
CA MET A 75 -4.08 -12.00 -13.05
C MET A 75 -2.83 -11.48 -12.35
N ASP A 76 -1.67 -11.80 -12.89
CA ASP A 76 -0.39 -11.30 -12.41
C ASP A 76 -0.15 -9.92 -13.03
N VAL A 77 -0.12 -8.89 -12.19
CA VAL A 77 0.24 -7.53 -12.61
C VAL A 77 1.68 -7.31 -12.22
N THR A 78 2.55 -7.12 -13.22
CA THR A 78 4.01 -7.03 -13.02
C THR A 78 4.56 -5.62 -13.24
N ASP A 79 3.94 -4.85 -14.14
CA ASP A 79 4.29 -3.45 -14.41
C ASP A 79 3.81 -2.52 -13.28
N PRO A 80 4.71 -1.76 -12.63
CA PRO A 80 4.36 -0.84 -11.54
C PRO A 80 3.36 0.25 -11.95
N THR A 81 3.32 0.62 -13.24
CA THR A 81 2.46 1.68 -13.76
C THR A 81 1.07 1.19 -14.19
N SER A 82 0.86 -0.13 -14.21
CA SER A 82 -0.41 -0.73 -14.58
C SER A 82 -1.46 -0.58 -13.47
N GLN A 83 -2.71 -0.30 -13.88
CA GLN A 83 -3.86 -0.28 -12.97
C GLN A 83 -4.20 -1.69 -12.51
N VAL A 84 -4.45 -1.86 -11.20
CA VAL A 84 -4.85 -3.16 -10.65
C VAL A 84 -6.34 -3.44 -10.94
N PRO A 85 -6.72 -4.68 -11.30
CA PRO A 85 -8.11 -5.06 -11.49
C PRO A 85 -8.96 -4.85 -10.24
N SER A 86 -10.16 -4.30 -10.43
CA SER A 86 -11.20 -4.21 -9.42
C SER A 86 -12.43 -5.03 -9.85
N CYS A 87 -13.01 -5.79 -8.92
CA CYS A 87 -14.30 -6.46 -9.09
C CYS A 87 -15.30 -5.90 -8.07
N ASP A 88 -16.44 -5.40 -8.54
CA ASP A 88 -17.50 -4.83 -7.68
C ASP A 88 -17.01 -3.72 -6.73
N GLY A 89 -16.14 -2.85 -7.23
CA GLY A 89 -15.55 -1.76 -6.45
C GLY A 89 -14.52 -2.19 -5.40
N LYS A 90 -14.13 -3.47 -5.38
CA LYS A 90 -13.12 -4.03 -4.49
C LYS A 90 -11.92 -4.53 -5.27
N VAL A 91 -10.73 -4.33 -4.74
CA VAL A 91 -9.52 -4.99 -5.24
C VAL A 91 -9.27 -6.20 -4.34
N LEU A 92 -9.21 -7.39 -4.93
CA LEU A 92 -8.93 -8.63 -4.20
C LEU A 92 -7.59 -9.19 -4.67
N ALA A 93 -6.64 -9.37 -3.76
CA ALA A 93 -5.29 -9.84 -4.06
C ALA A 93 -5.00 -11.17 -3.37
N LYS A 94 -4.48 -12.13 -4.14
CA LYS A 94 -3.75 -13.29 -3.61
C LYS A 94 -2.28 -12.93 -3.63
N VAL A 95 -1.63 -12.97 -2.48
CA VAL A 95 -0.26 -12.46 -2.32
C VAL A 95 0.67 -13.60 -1.97
N SER A 96 1.82 -13.63 -2.64
CA SER A 96 2.91 -14.57 -2.33
C SER A 96 4.10 -13.78 -1.81
N ARG A 97 4.55 -14.09 -0.58
CA ARG A 97 5.80 -13.58 -0.03
C ARG A 97 6.98 -14.26 -0.72
N VAL A 98 7.84 -13.46 -1.34
CA VAL A 98 9.06 -13.90 -2.04
C VAL A 98 10.25 -13.88 -1.10
N SER A 99 10.38 -12.84 -0.28
CA SER A 99 11.42 -12.72 0.74
C SER A 99 10.94 -11.88 1.92
N TRP A 100 11.59 -12.06 3.06
CA TRP A 100 11.40 -11.22 4.25
C TRP A 100 12.21 -9.91 4.17
N ASP A 101 13.18 -9.84 3.25
CA ASP A 101 13.96 -8.64 3.01
C ASP A 101 13.05 -7.57 2.40
N SER A 102 12.74 -6.55 3.20
CA SER A 102 12.03 -5.38 2.72
C SER A 102 12.99 -4.56 1.87
N ALA A 103 12.76 -4.49 0.56
CA ALA A 103 13.42 -3.49 -0.26
C ALA A 103 13.01 -2.12 0.31
N ALA A 104 13.91 -1.47 1.04
CA ALA A 104 13.59 -0.24 1.76
C ALA A 104 13.03 0.79 0.78
N SER A 105 11.75 1.14 0.93
CA SER A 105 11.19 2.28 0.21
C SER A 105 11.95 3.54 0.65
N PRO A 106 12.48 4.38 -0.27
CA PRO A 106 13.22 5.58 0.08
C PRO A 106 12.45 6.53 1.03
N LEU A 107 11.12 6.52 0.95
CA LEU A 107 10.25 7.30 1.85
C LEU A 107 10.33 6.85 3.32
N GLN A 108 10.56 5.57 3.58
CA GLN A 108 10.63 5.01 4.94
C GLN A 108 12.02 5.19 5.54
N ALA A 109 13.07 5.21 4.69
CA ALA A 109 14.42 5.57 5.11
C ALA A 109 14.53 7.05 5.54
N ALA A 110 13.80 7.95 4.87
CA ALA A 110 13.80 9.38 5.21
C ALA A 110 13.13 9.66 6.57
N ALA A 111 12.09 8.91 6.96
CA ALA A 111 11.42 9.06 8.25
C ALA A 111 12.27 8.55 9.43
N ALA A 112 13.11 7.53 9.20
CA ALA A 112 14.03 7.01 10.22
C ALA A 112 15.25 7.91 10.47
N SER A 113 15.53 8.87 9.56
CA SER A 113 16.68 9.78 9.67
C SER A 113 16.34 11.16 10.25
N ALA A 114 15.06 11.44 10.52
CA ALA A 114 14.59 12.71 11.07
C ALA A 114 14.37 12.63 12.60
N ALA A 115 15.39 12.25 13.36
CA ALA A 115 15.44 12.51 14.80
C ALA A 115 16.25 13.80 15.04
N PRO A 116 15.74 14.79 15.80
CA PRO A 116 16.48 16.02 16.04
C PRO A 116 17.66 15.75 16.97
N ALA A 117 18.87 16.00 16.48
CA ALA A 117 20.08 16.10 17.28
C ALA A 117 20.04 17.39 18.12
N ALA A 118 19.33 17.37 19.26
CA ALA A 118 19.31 18.49 20.20
C ALA A 118 19.06 18.02 21.64
N ALA A 119 20.03 17.34 22.26
CA ALA A 119 20.18 17.26 23.72
C ALA A 119 21.48 16.55 24.13
N ALA A 120 22.63 17.23 24.10
CA ALA A 120 23.82 16.75 24.81
C ALA A 120 24.85 17.87 25.07
N GLN A 121 24.49 18.85 25.91
CA GLN A 121 25.50 19.59 26.68
C GLN A 121 24.98 19.76 28.11
N ARG A 122 25.38 18.85 29.00
CA ARG A 122 25.34 19.10 30.45
C ARG A 122 26.61 19.89 30.82
N PRO A 123 26.53 20.98 31.59
CA PRO A 123 27.71 21.62 32.15
C PRO A 123 28.35 20.71 33.20
N GLN A 124 29.67 20.57 33.15
CA GLN A 124 30.44 19.87 34.19
C GLN A 124 30.69 20.80 35.38
N PRO A 125 30.69 20.29 36.63
CA PRO A 125 31.05 21.08 37.80
C PRO A 125 32.57 21.32 37.86
N PRO A 126 33.01 22.43 38.49
CA PRO A 126 34.44 22.76 38.58
C PRO A 126 35.18 21.82 39.55
N PRO A 127 36.51 21.64 39.37
CA PRO A 127 37.32 20.78 40.23
C PRO A 127 37.55 21.41 41.62
N PRO A 128 37.73 20.58 42.67
CA PRO A 128 37.99 21.06 44.02
C PRO A 128 39.42 21.59 44.19
N ALA A 129 39.58 22.55 45.12
CA ALA A 129 40.84 23.16 45.55
C ALA A 129 41.57 22.31 46.60
#